data_AF-A0A9Q2QQ94-F1
#
_entry.id   AF-A0A9Q2QQ94-F1
#
_cell.length_a   1.000
_cell.length_b   1.000
_cell.length_c   1.000
_cell.angle_alpha   90.00
_cell.angle_beta   90.00
_cell.angle_gamma   90.00
#
_symmetry.space_group_name_H-M   'P 1'
#
loop_
_entity.id
_entity.type
_entity.pdbx_description
1 polymer ?
#
loop_
_entity_poly.entity_id
_entity_poly.type
_entity_poly.pdbx_seq_one_letter_code
_entity_poly.pdbx_strand_id
1 'polypeptide(L)'
;MSSTARNPVGRPPSLSRDRILQTALEIPFKNLSMLRLARKLRVSDAALYYYFPTSAALRGAVVNAMTQHLPLPPRTKNWRTWMKKLSHAMYDQLALHPGSAAFMMAAGPTGILHYEVMRRH
;
A
#
# COMPACT_ATOMS: atom_id res chain seq x y z
N MET A 1 37.67 -35.39 18.38
CA MET A 1 36.52 -35.37 17.45
C MET A 1 35.56 -34.29 17.95
N SER A 2 35.70 -33.08 17.44
CA SER A 2 34.92 -31.92 17.89
C SER A 2 33.60 -31.86 17.13
N SER A 3 32.49 -31.96 17.85
CA SER A 3 31.13 -31.80 17.32
C SER A 3 30.82 -30.32 17.14
N THR A 4 30.66 -29.87 15.91
CA THR A 4 30.19 -28.52 15.58
C THR A 4 28.70 -28.42 15.87
N ALA A 5 28.34 -27.62 16.88
CA ALA A 5 26.95 -27.31 17.17
C ALA A 5 26.34 -26.51 16.01
N ARG A 6 25.26 -27.05 15.41
CA ARG A 6 24.47 -26.37 14.38
C ARG A 6 23.76 -25.18 15.03
N ASN A 7 24.05 -23.99 14.50
CA ASN A 7 23.40 -22.74 14.88
C ASN A 7 21.88 -22.85 14.65
N PRO A 8 21.01 -22.59 15.63
CA PRO A 8 19.57 -22.60 15.41
C PRO A 8 19.19 -21.43 14.49
N VAL A 9 18.54 -21.72 13.37
CA VAL A 9 18.00 -20.73 12.43
C VAL A 9 17.00 -19.86 13.19
N GLY A 10 17.39 -18.62 13.48
CA GLY A 10 16.58 -17.65 14.20
C GLY A 10 15.24 -17.40 13.50
N ARG A 11 14.22 -17.08 14.31
CA ARG A 11 12.83 -16.76 13.91
C ARG A 11 12.80 -15.96 12.60
N PRO A 12 12.00 -16.35 11.60
CA PRO A 12 11.90 -15.59 10.35
C PRO A 12 11.65 -14.11 10.66
N PRO A 13 12.25 -13.19 9.88
CA PRO A 13 12.17 -11.76 10.17
C PRO A 13 10.71 -11.39 10.41
N SER A 14 10.42 -10.96 11.64
CA SER A 14 9.04 -10.76 12.10
C SER A 14 8.30 -9.67 11.31
N LEU A 15 9.03 -8.88 10.54
CA LEU A 15 8.54 -7.74 9.78
C LEU A 15 8.94 -7.90 8.31
N SER A 16 7.97 -7.76 7.41
CA SER A 16 8.16 -7.74 5.95
C SER A 16 7.27 -6.66 5.33
N ARG A 17 7.62 -6.22 4.12
CA ARG A 17 6.84 -5.21 3.40
C ARG A 17 5.39 -5.65 3.21
N ASP A 18 5.17 -6.93 2.89
CA ASP A 18 3.84 -7.51 2.68
C ASP A 18 3.04 -7.58 3.98
N ARG A 19 3.67 -8.00 5.08
CA ARG A 19 3.01 -8.04 6.40
C ARG A 19 2.60 -6.64 6.86
N ILE A 20 3.45 -5.64 6.63
CA ILE A 20 3.14 -4.23 6.93
C ILE A 20 1.93 -3.79 6.09
N LEU A 21 1.93 -4.08 4.79
CA LEU A 21 0.87 -3.69 3.87
C LEU A 21 -0.47 -4.36 4.20
N GLN A 22 -0.47 -5.68 4.45
CA GLN A 22 -1.66 -6.42 4.87
C GLN A 22 -2.25 -5.84 6.16
N THR A 23 -1.39 -5.58 7.16
CA THR A 23 -1.85 -4.99 8.43
C THR A 23 -2.37 -3.55 8.25
N ALA A 24 -1.80 -2.80 7.31
CA ALA A 24 -2.25 -1.45 6.97
C ALA A 24 -3.62 -1.44 6.28
N LEU A 25 -3.92 -2.44 5.43
CA LEU A 25 -5.22 -2.59 4.77
C LEU A 25 -6.37 -2.84 5.76
N GLU A 26 -6.08 -3.39 6.94
CA GLU A 26 -7.06 -3.55 8.01
C GLU A 26 -7.38 -2.25 8.77
N ILE A 27 -6.63 -1.17 8.54
CA ILE A 27 -6.85 0.12 9.20
C ILE A 27 -7.65 1.01 8.24
N PRO A 28 -8.77 1.63 8.67
CA PRO A 28 -9.49 2.58 7.83
C PRO A 28 -8.53 3.66 7.28
N PHE A 29 -8.53 3.88 5.98
CA PHE A 29 -7.52 4.71 5.30
C PHE A 29 -7.35 6.10 5.94
N LYS A 30 -8.47 6.78 6.27
CA LYS A 30 -8.48 8.05 7.01
C LYS A 30 -7.69 8.05 8.33
N ASN A 31 -7.58 6.89 8.97
CA ASN A 31 -6.93 6.68 10.26
C ASN A 31 -5.50 6.14 10.13
N LEU A 32 -5.05 5.79 8.93
CA LEU A 32 -3.75 5.16 8.69
C LEU A 32 -2.60 6.16 8.92
N SER A 33 -1.71 5.84 9.87
CA SER A 33 -0.48 6.57 10.13
C SER A 33 0.64 5.60 10.53
N MET A 34 1.90 6.02 10.39
CA MET A 34 3.06 5.23 10.82
C MET A 34 2.92 4.78 12.27
N LEU A 35 2.59 5.71 13.18
CA LEU A 35 2.44 5.42 14.61
C LEU A 35 1.32 4.41 14.90
N ARG A 36 0.16 4.53 14.24
CA ARG A 36 -0.96 3.60 14.46
C ARG A 36 -0.63 2.21 13.92
N LEU A 37 0.04 2.14 12.77
CA LEU A 37 0.48 0.88 12.18
C LEU A 37 1.56 0.20 13.01
N ALA A 38 2.55 0.94 13.49
CA ALA A 38 3.62 0.43 14.35
C ALA A 38 3.06 -0.17 15.64
N ARG A 39 2.11 0.51 16.28
CA ARG A 39 1.39 -0.02 17.45
C ARG A 39 0.63 -1.31 17.15
N LYS A 40 -0.07 -1.37 16.01
CA LYS A 40 -0.81 -2.59 15.60
C LYS A 40 0.13 -3.76 15.33
N LEU A 41 1.29 -3.49 14.74
CA LEU A 41 2.35 -4.48 14.46
C LEU A 41 3.22 -4.83 15.68
N ARG A 42 3.11 -4.06 16.78
CA ARG A 42 3.97 -4.16 17.98
C ARG A 42 5.46 -4.01 17.66
N VAL A 43 5.80 -3.05 16.80
CA VAL A 43 7.17 -2.69 16.42
C VAL A 43 7.43 -1.20 16.68
N SER A 44 8.68 -0.76 16.63
CA SER A 44 9.01 0.67 16.64
C SER A 44 8.54 1.33 15.34
N ASP A 45 8.21 2.62 15.41
CA ASP A 45 7.95 3.45 14.24
C ASP A 45 9.16 3.50 13.29
N ALA A 46 10.37 3.60 13.84
CA ALA A 46 11.63 3.55 13.11
C ALA A 46 11.76 2.29 12.22
N ALA A 47 11.27 1.13 12.68
CA ALA A 47 11.29 -0.10 11.89
C ALA A 47 10.41 -0.01 10.63
N LEU A 48 9.33 0.77 10.65
CA LEU A 48 8.49 0.96 9.46
C LEU A 48 9.16 1.85 8.41
N TYR A 49 9.92 2.84 8.85
CA TYR A 49 10.65 3.76 7.96
C TYR A 49 11.71 3.05 7.11
N TYR A 50 12.23 1.91 7.57
CA TYR A 50 13.10 1.04 6.76
C TYR A 50 12.40 0.50 5.50
N TYR A 51 11.11 0.19 5.57
CA TYR A 51 10.33 -0.35 4.44
C TYR A 51 9.57 0.71 3.65
N PHE A 52 9.16 1.77 4.34
CA PHE A 52 8.38 2.89 3.79
C PHE A 52 9.00 4.19 4.29
N PRO A 53 9.86 4.85 3.50
CA PRO A 53 10.64 6.00 3.96
C PRO A 53 9.78 7.21 4.37
N THR A 54 8.51 7.26 3.95
CA THR A 54 7.57 8.31 4.33
C THR A 54 6.16 7.77 4.57
N SER A 55 5.35 8.49 5.34
CA SER A 55 3.93 8.15 5.49
C SER A 55 3.16 8.22 4.16
N ALA A 56 3.62 9.06 3.23
CA ALA A 56 3.07 9.13 1.88
C ALA A 56 3.37 7.85 1.08
N ALA A 57 4.59 7.31 1.18
CA ALA A 57 4.96 6.06 0.51
C ALA A 57 4.12 4.87 1.00
N LEU A 58 3.88 4.77 2.32
CA LEU A 58 2.99 3.76 2.89
C LEU A 58 1.55 3.92 2.38
N ARG A 59 1.00 5.14 2.45
CA ARG A 59 -0.37 5.41 2.00
C ARG A 59 -0.54 5.19 0.50
N GLY A 60 0.45 5.55 -0.32
CA GLY A 60 0.47 5.26 -1.75
C GLY A 60 0.48 3.76 -2.04
N ALA A 61 1.27 2.98 -1.31
CA ALA A 61 1.27 1.52 -1.44
C ALA A 61 -0.08 0.89 -1.05
N VAL A 62 -0.72 1.40 0.00
CA VAL A 62 -2.07 0.97 0.41
C VAL A 62 -3.11 1.30 -0.65
N VAL A 63 -3.11 2.52 -1.20
CA VAL A 63 -4.00 2.91 -2.30
C VAL A 63 -3.79 2.02 -3.51
N ASN A 64 -2.54 1.78 -3.90
CA ASN A 64 -2.22 0.89 -5.02
C ASN A 64 -2.75 -0.53 -4.79
N ALA A 65 -2.58 -1.08 -3.59
CA ALA A 65 -3.10 -2.41 -3.26
C ALA A 65 -4.64 -2.47 -3.29
N MET A 66 -5.31 -1.42 -2.82
CA MET A 66 -6.78 -1.29 -2.89
C MET A 66 -7.27 -1.21 -4.34
N THR A 67 -6.54 -0.53 -5.23
CA THR A 67 -6.96 -0.33 -6.62
C THR A 67 -6.41 -1.35 -7.61
N GLN A 68 -5.48 -2.23 -7.19
CA GLN A 68 -4.84 -3.22 -8.06
C GLN A 68 -5.83 -4.18 -8.73
N HIS A 69 -6.97 -4.44 -8.08
CA HIS A 69 -8.03 -5.31 -8.58
C HIS A 69 -9.24 -4.53 -9.13
N LEU A 70 -9.04 -3.27 -9.53
CA LEU A 70 -10.09 -2.50 -10.20
C LEU A 70 -10.69 -3.33 -11.35
N PRO A 71 -11.99 -3.68 -11.30
CA PRO A 71 -12.59 -4.49 -12.34
C PRO A 71 -12.66 -3.66 -13.62
N LEU A 72 -11.74 -3.93 -14.55
CA LEU A 72 -11.74 -3.27 -15.85
C LEU A 72 -12.99 -3.72 -16.63
N PRO A 73 -13.82 -2.79 -17.12
CA PRO A 73 -14.98 -3.16 -17.91
C PRO A 73 -14.53 -3.85 -19.21
N PRO A 74 -15.28 -4.86 -19.70
CA PRO A 74 -14.98 -5.52 -20.96
C PRO A 74 -14.82 -4.50 -22.08
N ARG A 75 -13.84 -4.72 -22.97
CA ARG A 75 -13.62 -3.84 -24.12
C ARG A 75 -14.90 -3.78 -24.97
N THR A 76 -15.32 -2.57 -25.34
CA THR A 76 -16.49 -2.36 -26.20
C THR A 76 -16.11 -1.50 -27.41
N LYS A 77 -16.84 -1.63 -28.52
CA LYS A 77 -16.64 -0.77 -29.71
C LYS A 77 -16.97 0.71 -29.43
N ASN A 78 -17.76 1.00 -28.38
CA ASN A 78 -18.13 2.36 -28.00
C ASN A 78 -17.25 2.85 -26.84
N TRP A 79 -16.17 3.57 -27.20
CA TRP A 79 -15.21 4.09 -26.22
C TRP A 79 -15.83 4.99 -25.15
N ARG A 80 -16.87 5.79 -25.48
CA ARG A 80 -17.56 6.66 -24.51
C ARG A 80 -18.28 5.85 -23.44
N THR A 81 -18.97 4.79 -23.86
CA THR A 81 -19.66 3.87 -22.95
C THR A 81 -18.65 3.13 -22.07
N TRP A 82 -17.53 2.70 -22.65
CA TRP A 82 -16.46 2.04 -21.91
C TRP A 82 -15.84 2.97 -20.86
N MET A 83 -15.52 4.22 -21.23
CA MET A 83 -14.99 5.24 -20.30
C MET A 83 -15.96 5.51 -19.15
N LYS A 84 -17.27 5.64 -19.44
CA LYS A 84 -18.28 5.84 -18.38
C LYS A 84 -18.28 4.67 -17.40
N LYS A 85 -18.24 3.43 -17.88
CA LYS A 85 -18.17 2.23 -17.01
C LYS A 85 -16.90 2.19 -16.18
N LEU A 86 -15.76 2.56 -16.76
CA LEU A 86 -14.48 2.62 -16.06
C LEU A 86 -14.51 3.67 -14.94
N SER A 87 -15.04 4.86 -15.21
CA SER A 87 -15.17 5.91 -14.19
C SER A 87 -16.06 5.50 -13.03
N HIS A 88 -17.16 4.77 -13.27
CA HIS A 88 -18.01 4.25 -12.20
C HIS A 88 -17.28 3.18 -11.39
N ALA A 89 -16.61 2.23 -12.05
CA ALA A 89 -15.82 1.22 -11.34
C ALA A 89 -14.73 1.84 -10.46
N MET A 90 -14.05 2.90 -10.94
CA MET A 90 -13.08 3.66 -10.15
C MET A 90 -13.73 4.37 -8.96
N TYR A 91 -14.85 5.05 -9.20
CA TYR A 91 -15.61 5.74 -8.16
C TYR A 91 -16.06 4.78 -7.06
N ASP A 92 -16.65 3.65 -7.42
CA ASP A 92 -17.15 2.64 -6.48
C ASP A 92 -16.01 2.08 -5.61
N GLN A 93 -14.84 1.80 -6.20
CA GLN A 93 -13.67 1.35 -5.44
C GLN A 93 -13.16 2.41 -4.47
N LEU A 94 -13.07 3.67 -4.89
CA LEU A 94 -12.63 4.77 -4.01
C LEU A 94 -13.63 5.03 -2.87
N ALA A 95 -14.92 4.87 -3.13
CA ALA A 95 -15.99 5.08 -2.15
C ALA A 95 -15.93 4.08 -0.98
N LEU A 96 -15.39 2.87 -1.20
CA LEU A 96 -15.17 1.87 -0.13
C LEU A 96 -14.14 2.32 0.92
N HIS A 97 -13.32 3.32 0.60
CA HIS A 97 -12.19 3.74 1.43
C HIS A 97 -12.22 5.25 1.68
N PRO A 98 -12.99 5.74 2.68
CA PRO A 98 -13.07 7.16 2.99
C PRO A 98 -11.70 7.82 3.17
N GLY A 99 -11.47 8.91 2.44
CA GLY A 99 -10.23 9.69 2.43
C GLY A 99 -9.21 9.26 1.37
N SER A 100 -9.41 8.12 0.70
CA SER A 100 -8.51 7.66 -0.38
C SER A 100 -8.55 8.58 -1.60
N ALA A 101 -9.74 9.01 -2.02
CA ALA A 101 -9.94 9.91 -3.15
C ALA A 101 -9.22 11.26 -2.97
N ALA A 102 -9.40 11.89 -1.81
CA ALA A 102 -8.75 13.16 -1.49
C ALA A 102 -7.22 13.03 -1.46
N PHE A 103 -6.71 11.93 -0.89
CA PHE A 103 -5.28 11.63 -0.92
C PHE A 103 -4.77 11.43 -2.34
N MET A 104 -5.50 10.70 -3.19
CA MET A 104 -5.12 10.45 -4.58
C MET A 104 -5.10 11.75 -5.41
N MET A 105 -6.07 12.64 -5.20
CA MET A 105 -6.07 13.96 -5.84
C MET A 105 -4.90 14.84 -5.36
N ALA A 106 -4.59 14.82 -4.06
CA ALA A 106 -3.50 15.62 -3.49
C ALA A 106 -2.10 15.06 -3.81
N ALA A 107 -1.96 13.74 -3.90
CA ALA A 107 -0.71 13.08 -4.27
C ALA A 107 -0.43 13.10 -5.79
N GLY A 108 -1.41 13.51 -6.60
CA GLY A 108 -1.39 13.52 -8.06
C GLY A 108 -1.54 12.12 -8.68
N PRO A 109 -1.56 12.03 -10.04
CA PRO A 109 -1.52 10.75 -10.79
C PRO A 109 -0.32 9.87 -10.40
N THR A 110 0.62 10.48 -9.71
CA THR A 110 1.95 10.06 -9.32
C THR A 110 2.01 9.48 -7.90
N GLY A 111 0.89 9.21 -7.21
CA GLY A 111 0.94 8.49 -5.92
C GLY A 111 1.62 7.11 -6.01
N ILE A 112 1.68 6.55 -7.22
CA ILE A 112 2.40 5.31 -7.60
C ILE A 112 3.83 5.61 -8.12
N LEU A 113 4.07 6.77 -8.74
CA LEU A 113 5.33 7.13 -9.41
C LEU A 113 6.30 7.99 -8.57
N HIS A 114 5.85 8.58 -7.46
CA HIS A 114 6.73 9.41 -6.60
C HIS A 114 7.87 8.58 -5.98
N TYR A 115 7.64 7.26 -5.83
CA TYR A 115 8.67 6.34 -5.32
C TYR A 115 9.80 6.08 -6.33
N GLU A 116 9.51 6.12 -7.64
CA GLU A 116 10.54 5.91 -8.67
C GLU A 116 11.32 7.19 -8.96
N VAL A 117 10.67 8.35 -8.91
CA VAL A 117 11.34 9.65 -9.17
C VAL A 117 12.27 10.07 -8.01
N MET A 118 11.96 9.73 -6.75
CA MET A 118 12.85 10.03 -5.61
C MET A 118 13.98 9.01 -5.37
N ARG A 119 14.04 7.91 -6.13
CA ARG A 119 15.17 6.95 -6.06
C ARG A 119 16.36 7.35 -6.93
N ARG A 120 16.17 8.33 -7.82
CA ARG A 120 17.25 8.97 -8.58
C ARG A 120 17.41 10.40 -8.10
N HIS A 121 18.07 10.62 -6.96
CA HIS A 121 18.90 11.78 -6.65
C HIS A 121 19.65 11.52 -5.34
#